data_AF-A0A7V4WEC5-F1
#
_entry.id   AF-A0A7V4WEC5-F1
#
_cell.length_a   1.000
_cell.length_b   1.000
_cell.length_c   1.000
_cell.angle_alpha   90.00
_cell.angle_beta   90.00
_cell.angle_gamma   90.00
#
_symmetry.space_group_name_H-M   'P 1'
#
loop_
_entity.id
_entity.type
_entity.pdbx_description
1 polymer ?
#
loop_
_entity_poly.entity_id
_entity_poly.type
_entity_poly.pdbx_seq_one_letter_code
_entity_poly.pdbx_strand_id
1 'polypeptide(L)' 'MKTLADYLNYKPQNAAEDSYSFVSILNGNDESLDRNFIVSQSGCRFLAFQKNGWKLIAGSGAGGSLN' A
#
# COMPACT_ATOMS: atom_id res chain seq x y z
N MET A 1 -0.32 -9.69 2.87
CA MET A 1 -0.60 -10.86 3.75
C MET A 1 -2.09 -11.01 4.08
N LYS A 2 -2.81 -9.91 4.36
CA LYS A 2 -4.23 -9.90 4.76
C LYS A 2 -5.20 -10.57 3.77
N THR A 3 -4.99 -10.43 2.45
CA THR A 3 -5.82 -11.12 1.44
C THR A 3 -5.86 -12.65 1.63
N LEU A 4 -4.69 -13.27 1.84
CA LEU A 4 -4.61 -14.72 2.02
C LEU A 4 -5.19 -15.15 3.36
N ALA A 5 -4.95 -14.35 4.42
CA ALA A 5 -5.55 -14.56 5.74
C ALA A 5 -7.09 -14.57 5.67
N ASP A 6 -7.70 -13.61 4.96
CA ASP A 6 -9.15 -13.57 4.78
C ASP A 6 -9.65 -14.74 3.92
N TYR A 7 -8.94 -15.11 2.86
CA TYR A 7 -9.29 -16.27 2.02
C TYR A 7 -9.26 -17.59 2.81
N LEU A 8 -8.30 -17.75 3.72
CA LEU A 8 -8.12 -18.93 4.56
C LEU A 8 -8.93 -18.88 5.87
N ASN A 9 -9.72 -17.83 6.11
CA ASN A 9 -10.43 -17.60 7.37
C ASN A 9 -9.53 -17.64 8.61
N TYR A 10 -8.30 -17.13 8.49
CA TYR A 10 -7.30 -17.09 9.55
C TYR A 10 -6.91 -15.65 9.88
N LYS A 11 -7.11 -15.19 11.11
CA LYS A 11 -6.79 -13.81 11.54
C LYS A 11 -5.71 -13.80 12.62
N PRO A 12 -4.43 -13.64 12.26
CA PRO A 12 -3.37 -13.49 13.24
C PRO A 12 -3.52 -12.15 13.98
N GLN A 13 -3.40 -12.19 15.30
CA GLN A 13 -3.48 -10.99 16.13
C GLN A 13 -2.18 -10.17 16.00
N ASN A 14 -2.29 -8.84 15.90
CA ASN A 14 -1.16 -7.90 15.77
C ASN A 14 -0.21 -8.20 14.58
N ALA A 15 -0.75 -8.60 13.43
CA ALA A 15 0.03 -8.90 12.24
C ALA A 15 -0.53 -8.20 11.00
N ALA A 16 0.37 -7.88 10.06
CA ALA A 16 0.04 -7.33 8.75
C ALA A 16 -0.75 -6.00 8.79
N GLU A 17 -0.38 -5.10 9.70
CA GLU A 17 -1.04 -3.80 9.94
C GLU A 17 -1.08 -2.89 8.71
N ASP A 18 -0.08 -3.00 7.83
CA ASP A 18 0.04 -2.27 6.56
C ASP A 18 -0.61 -3.00 5.37
N SER A 19 -1.12 -4.21 5.60
CA SER A 19 -1.70 -5.05 4.55
C SER A 19 -3.21 -4.81 4.45
N TYR A 20 -3.66 -4.62 3.20
CA TYR A 20 -5.08 -4.56 2.85
C TYR A 20 -5.53 -5.90 2.28
N SER A 21 -6.83 -6.18 2.38
CA SER A 21 -7.43 -7.34 1.74
C SER A 21 -7.91 -6.98 0.34
N PHE A 22 -7.62 -7.86 -0.61
CA PHE A 22 -8.00 -7.70 -2.02
C PHE A 22 -8.97 -8.81 -2.47
N VAL A 23 -9.57 -9.55 -1.53
CA VAL A 23 -10.48 -10.68 -1.86
C VAL A 23 -11.66 -10.24 -2.72
N SER A 24 -12.20 -9.04 -2.48
CA SER A 24 -13.30 -8.49 -3.29
C SER A 24 -12.93 -8.39 -4.77
N ILE A 25 -11.76 -7.80 -5.08
CA ILE A 25 -11.23 -7.72 -6.45
C ILE A 25 -11.00 -9.11 -7.04
N LEU A 26 -10.43 -10.04 -6.26
CA LEU A 26 -10.17 -11.39 -6.75
C LEU A 26 -11.47 -12.14 -7.12
N ASN A 27 -12.60 -11.76 -6.52
CA ASN A 27 -13.92 -12.29 -6.83
C ASN A 27 -14.62 -11.53 -7.98
N GLY A 28 -13.94 -10.60 -8.64
CA GLY A 28 -14.48 -9.82 -9.75
C GLY A 28 -15.36 -8.63 -9.32
N ASN A 29 -15.35 -8.28 -8.03
CA ASN A 29 -16.02 -7.08 -7.55
C ASN A 29 -15.04 -5.90 -7.62
N ASP A 30 -15.26 -5.00 -8.58
CA ASP A 30 -14.46 -3.79 -8.80
C ASP A 30 -14.81 -2.64 -7.83
N GLU A 31 -15.43 -2.95 -6.68
CA GLU A 31 -15.62 -1.94 -5.65
C GLU A 31 -14.27 -1.33 -5.24
N SER A 32 -14.25 -0.01 -5.09
CA SER A 32 -13.05 0.75 -4.75
C SER A 32 -12.39 0.16 -3.51
N LEU A 33 -11.15 -0.31 -3.64
CA LEU A 33 -10.35 -0.70 -2.49
C LEU A 33 -10.22 0.48 -1.53
N ASP A 34 -10.30 0.20 -0.23
CA ASP A 34 -9.96 1.17 0.83
C ASP A 34 -8.47 1.56 0.84
N ARG A 35 -7.65 1.03 -0.08
CA ARG A 35 -6.24 1.39 -0.18
C ARG A 35 -6.09 2.73 -0.90
N ASN A 36 -6.08 3.80 -0.10
CA ASN A 36 -6.00 5.18 -0.57
C ASN A 36 -4.68 5.56 -1.28
N PHE A 37 -3.59 4.80 -1.10
CA PHE A 37 -2.30 5.05 -1.74
C PHE A 37 -1.38 3.82 -1.65
N ILE A 38 -0.35 3.80 -2.50
CA ILE A 38 0.75 2.82 -2.48
C ILE A 38 2.01 3.52 -2.00
N VAL A 39 2.81 2.82 -1.19
CA VAL A 39 4.12 3.29 -0.73
C VAL A 39 5.19 2.36 -1.30
N SER A 40 6.29 2.94 -1.77
CA SER A 40 7.51 2.23 -2.15
C SER A 40 8.71 2.88 -1.50
N GLN A 41 9.71 2.09 -1.13
CA GLN A 41 10.94 2.56 -0.50
C GLN A 41 12.15 2.14 -1.35
N SER A 42 13.11 3.04 -1.51
CA SER A 42 14.41 2.72 -2.11
C SER A 42 15.43 2.27 -1.07
N GLY A 43 16.47 1.56 -1.51
CA GLY A 43 17.62 1.22 -0.65
C GLY A 43 18.36 2.46 -0.09
N CYS A 44 18.20 3.61 -0.74
CA CYS A 44 18.79 4.89 -0.32
C CYS A 44 17.84 5.75 0.54
N ARG A 45 16.86 5.14 1.23
CA ARG A 45 15.92 5.79 2.15
C ARG A 45 14.92 6.79 1.55
N PHE A 46 14.84 6.91 0.23
CA PHE A 46 13.71 7.62 -0.39
C PHE A 46 12.42 6.83 -0.23
N LEU A 47 11.33 7.54 0.05
CA LEU A 47 9.97 7.02 -0.01
C LEU A 47 9.27 7.57 -1.24
N ALA A 48 8.40 6.78 -1.87
CA ALA A 48 7.50 7.26 -2.89
C ALA A 48 6.07 6.85 -2.59
N PHE A 49 5.17 7.83 -2.65
CA PHE A 49 3.74 7.70 -2.42
C PHE A 49 3.01 7.86 -3.75
N GLN A 50 2.17 6.90 -4.12
CA GLN A 50 1.39 6.93 -5.35
C GLN A 50 -0.11 6.92 -5.05
N LYS A 51 -0.84 7.87 -5.62
CA LYS A 51 -2.30 8.02 -5.45
C LYS A 51 -2.91 8.66 -6.70
N ASN A 52 -3.97 8.06 -7.25
CA ASN A 52 -4.79 8.64 -8.33
C ASN A 52 -3.97 9.21 -9.50
N GLY A 53 -3.00 8.45 -9.99
CA GLY A 53 -2.11 8.86 -11.10
C GLY A 53 -0.94 9.77 -10.69
N TRP A 54 -0.93 10.31 -9.48
CA TRP A 54 0.18 11.12 -8.95
C TRP A 54 1.20 10.28 -8.20
N LYS A 55 2.48 10.70 -8.27
CA LYS A 55 3.59 10.11 -7.52
C LYS A 55 4.44 11.20 -6.87
N LEU A 56 4.53 11.18 -5.54
CA LEU A 56 5.44 12.02 -4.76
C LEU A 56 6.66 11.19 -4.38
N ILE A 57 7.87 11.72 -4.61
CA ILE A 57 9.13 11.14 -4.13
C ILE A 57 9.64 12.02 -2.97
N ALA A 58 9.63 11.47 -1.76
CA ALA A 58 10.08 12.13 -0.55
C ALA A 58 11.52 11.69 -0.20
N GLY A 59 12.43 12.66 -0.22
CA GLY A 59 13.81 12.51 0.24
C GLY A 59 14.69 13.65 -0.24
N SER A 60 15.82 13.86 0.45
CA SER A 60 16.76 14.94 0.12
C SER A 60 17.31 14.77 -1.30
N GLY A 61 17.19 15.81 -2.13
CA GLY A 61 17.66 15.79 -3.52
C GLY A 61 16.64 15.33 -4.57
N ALA A 62 15.39 15.00 -4.20
CA ALA A 62 14.35 14.56 -5.14
C ALA A 62 13.70 15.69 -5.99
N GLY A 63 14.34 16.86 -6.12
CA GLY A 63 13.81 18.01 -6.88
C GLY A 63 12.78 18.88 -6.14
N GLY A 64 12.32 18.43 -4.97
CA GLY A 64 11.57 19.23 -3.99
C GLY A 64 11.91 18.74 -2.60
N SER A 65 12.87 19.41 -1.93
CA SER A 65 13.24 19.05 -0.57
C SER A 65 12.14 19.53 0.38
N LEU A 66 11.53 18.60 1.11
CA LEU A 66 10.78 18.94 2.33
C LEU A 66 11.84 19.22 3.41
N ASN A 67 12.32 20.46 3.44
CA ASN A 67 13.06 20.99 4.58
C ASN A 67 12.07 21.56 5.60
#